data_AF-A0A937ZLF9-F1
#
_entry.id   AF-A0A937ZLF9-F1
#
_cell.length_a   1.000
_cell.length_b   1.000
_cell.length_c   1.000
_cell.angle_alpha   90.00
_cell.angle_beta   90.00
_cell.angle_gamma   90.00
#
_symmetry.space_group_name_H-M   'P 1'
#
loop_
_entity.id
_entity.type
_entity.pdbx_description
1 polymer ?
#
loop_
_entity_poly.entity_id
_entity_poly.type
_entity_poly.pdbx_seq_one_letter_code
_entity_poly.pdbx_strand_id
1 'polypeptide(L)'
;MLGQPGTAAHVRQGAELRAGARGDGEDRRRRHHLRELRLRRHRPRGLRHAHQGPVGAIGVVDHHTLQVERPEEVADMIRRALKHIPAERLALTSDCGMGREGMTRRHAYYKMVSMVLGTNMVRKELGLPEAECRAADHRYSMLPT
;
A
#
# COMPACT_ATOMS: atom_id res chain seq x y z
N MET A 1 54.86 4.23 -24.79
CA MET A 1 54.36 3.78 -23.47
C MET A 1 53.28 4.76 -23.04
N LEU A 2 52.01 4.44 -22.78
CA LEU A 2 51.25 3.19 -22.63
C LEU A 2 49.80 3.54 -23.02
N GLY A 3 49.15 2.73 -23.87
CA GLY A 3 47.71 2.82 -24.08
C GLY A 3 46.98 2.37 -22.81
N GLN A 4 45.99 3.12 -22.36
CA GLN A 4 45.21 2.75 -21.17
C GLN A 4 44.26 1.59 -21.50
N PRO A 5 44.35 0.44 -20.79
CA PRO A 5 43.38 -0.63 -20.91
C PRO A 5 42.29 -0.42 -19.85
N GLY A 6 41.04 -0.16 -20.25
CA GLY A 6 39.99 0.16 -19.28
C GLY A 6 38.55 -0.23 -19.58
N THR A 7 38.21 -0.71 -20.78
CA THR A 7 36.78 -0.80 -21.16
C THR A 7 36.17 -2.21 -21.11
N ALA A 8 36.96 -3.26 -20.88
CA ALA A 8 36.46 -4.64 -20.89
C ALA A 8 35.99 -5.18 -19.52
N ALA A 9 36.43 -4.60 -18.41
CA ALA A 9 36.13 -5.11 -17.06
C ALA A 9 34.72 -4.76 -16.57
N HIS A 10 34.19 -3.57 -16.92
CA HIS A 10 32.89 -3.12 -16.42
C HIS A 10 31.67 -3.80 -17.06
N VAL A 11 31.79 -4.32 -18.29
CA VAL A 11 30.66 -4.96 -18.98
C VAL A 11 30.40 -6.38 -18.43
N ARG A 12 31.44 -7.09 -17.96
CA ARG A 12 31.28 -8.44 -17.39
C ARG A 12 30.58 -8.45 -16.03
N GLN A 13 30.83 -7.43 -15.21
CA GLN A 13 30.25 -7.32 -13.87
C GLN A 13 28.73 -7.05 -13.89
N GLY A 14 28.21 -6.40 -14.94
CA GLY A 14 26.76 -6.18 -15.13
C GLY A 14 25.97 -7.42 -15.55
N ALA A 15 26.62 -8.39 -16.20
CA ALA A 15 25.97 -9.62 -16.67
C ALA A 15 25.79 -10.65 -15.53
N GLU A 16 26.77 -10.77 -14.63
CA GLU A 16 26.72 -11.69 -13.49
C GLU A 16 25.68 -11.25 -12.43
N LEU A 17 25.52 -9.93 -12.22
CA LEU A 17 24.49 -9.38 -11.32
C LEU A 17 23.05 -9.62 -11.82
N ARG A 18 22.84 -9.79 -13.14
CA ARG A 18 21.53 -10.13 -13.72
C ARG A 18 21.22 -11.63 -13.69
N ALA A 19 22.22 -12.49 -13.52
CA ALA A 19 22.01 -13.94 -13.42
C ALA A 19 21.52 -14.36 -12.02
N GLY A 20 21.90 -13.65 -10.96
CA GLY A 20 21.48 -13.93 -9.58
C GLY A 20 20.01 -13.64 -9.25
N ALA A 21 19.29 -12.91 -10.12
CA ALA A 21 17.91 -12.46 -9.87
C ALA A 21 16.82 -13.40 -10.43
N ARG A 22 17.18 -14.62 -10.87
CA ARG A 22 16.22 -15.60 -11.43
C ARG A 22 16.01 -16.85 -10.57
N GLY A 23 16.72 -16.99 -9.44
CA GLY A 23 16.64 -18.16 -8.55
C GLY A 23 15.82 -17.94 -7.27
N ASP A 24 15.38 -16.72 -7.02
CA ASP A 24 14.82 -16.25 -5.74
C ASP A 24 13.29 -16.29 -5.67
N GLY A 25 12.61 -16.49 -6.81
CA GLY A 25 11.15 -16.54 -6.87
C GLY A 25 10.55 -17.75 -6.18
N GLU A 26 11.11 -18.95 -6.39
CA GLU A 26 10.60 -20.19 -5.78
C GLU A 26 10.95 -20.27 -4.29
N ASP A 27 12.13 -19.81 -3.90
CA ASP A 27 12.58 -19.78 -2.51
C ASP A 27 11.80 -18.70 -1.70
N ARG A 28 11.47 -17.55 -2.30
CA ARG A 28 10.51 -16.59 -1.70
C ARG A 28 9.11 -17.18 -1.57
N ARG A 29 8.61 -17.90 -2.59
CA ARG A 29 7.29 -18.56 -2.53
C ARG A 29 7.27 -19.65 -1.44
N ARG A 30 8.31 -20.46 -1.32
CA ARG A 30 8.45 -21.48 -0.25
C ARG A 30 8.57 -20.83 1.13
N ARG A 31 9.36 -19.77 1.29
CA ARG A 31 9.45 -19.01 2.56
C ARG A 31 8.11 -18.38 2.94
N HIS A 32 7.38 -17.81 1.98
CA HIS A 32 6.03 -17.28 2.21
C HIS A 32 5.05 -18.39 2.60
N HIS A 33 5.08 -19.52 1.90
CA HIS A 33 4.24 -20.68 2.17
C HIS A 33 4.51 -21.29 3.56
N LEU A 34 5.78 -21.45 3.94
CA LEU A 34 6.19 -21.96 5.25
C LEU A 34 5.84 -20.98 6.38
N ARG A 35 5.94 -19.67 6.13
CA ARG A 35 5.49 -18.63 7.07
C ARG A 35 3.96 -18.66 7.24
N GLU A 36 3.21 -18.81 6.16
CA GLU A 36 1.75 -19.01 6.22
C GLU A 36 1.37 -20.27 7.00
N LEU A 37 2.03 -21.40 6.73
CA LEU A 37 1.80 -22.67 7.43
C LEU A 37 2.06 -22.57 8.93
N ARG A 38 3.11 -21.84 9.34
CA ARG A 38 3.40 -21.57 10.75
C ARG A 38 2.34 -20.67 11.40
N LEU A 39 1.89 -19.63 10.71
CA LEU A 39 0.82 -18.74 11.18
C LEU A 39 -0.55 -19.45 11.27
N ARG A 40 -0.77 -20.50 10.46
CA ARG A 40 -1.99 -21.33 10.50
C ARG A 40 -2.08 -22.21 11.75
N ARG A 41 -0.96 -22.60 12.37
CA ARG A 41 -0.95 -23.51 13.53
C ARG A 41 -1.43 -22.87 14.84
N HIS A 42 -1.31 -21.55 14.99
CA HIS A 42 -1.66 -20.84 16.24
C HIS A 42 -2.93 -19.97 16.15
N ARG A 43 -3.81 -20.18 15.16
CA ARG A 43 -5.05 -19.39 15.05
C ARG A 43 -6.22 -19.96 15.86
N PRO A 44 -6.97 -19.11 16.59
CA PRO A 44 -8.23 -19.48 17.23
C PRO A 44 -9.20 -20.12 16.23
N ARG A 45 -9.95 -21.15 16.67
CA ARG A 45 -10.74 -22.01 15.78
C ARG A 45 -11.84 -21.28 15.00
N GLY A 46 -12.32 -20.12 15.46
CA GLY A 46 -13.36 -19.32 14.80
C GLY A 46 -12.92 -18.52 13.56
N LEU A 47 -11.61 -18.37 13.28
CA LEU A 47 -11.10 -17.51 12.18
C LEU A 47 -10.63 -18.30 10.95
N ARG A 48 -10.99 -19.59 10.85
CA ARG A 48 -10.48 -20.47 9.78
C ARG A 48 -11.19 -20.29 8.43
N HIS A 49 -12.38 -19.68 8.41
CA HIS A 49 -13.23 -19.61 7.21
C HIS A 49 -13.34 -18.23 6.54
N ALA A 50 -13.01 -17.13 7.23
CA ALA A 50 -13.07 -15.77 6.66
C ALA A 50 -12.00 -15.46 5.59
N HIS A 51 -11.09 -16.40 5.34
CA HIS A 51 -9.86 -16.17 4.56
C HIS A 51 -9.79 -16.91 3.22
N GLN A 52 -10.91 -17.51 2.75
CA GLN A 52 -10.92 -18.24 1.49
C GLN A 52 -11.26 -17.31 0.33
N GLY A 53 -10.30 -16.48 -0.07
CA GLY A 53 -10.39 -15.68 -1.30
C GLY A 53 -9.44 -14.48 -1.32
N PRO A 54 -9.18 -13.90 -2.50
CA PRO A 54 -8.27 -12.76 -2.63
C PRO A 54 -8.79 -11.53 -1.87
N VAL A 55 -7.87 -10.71 -1.37
CA VAL A 55 -8.16 -9.37 -0.84
C VAL A 55 -8.50 -8.47 -2.03
N GLY A 56 -9.61 -7.73 -1.94
CA GLY A 56 -9.99 -6.73 -2.94
C GLY A 56 -9.42 -5.37 -2.56
N ALA A 57 -8.71 -4.72 -3.49
CA ALA A 57 -8.23 -3.35 -3.32
C ALA A 57 -9.15 -2.39 -4.09
N ILE A 58 -9.67 -1.38 -3.39
CA ILE A 58 -10.53 -0.35 -3.99
C ILE A 58 -9.82 1.00 -3.88
N GLY A 59 -9.64 1.63 -5.04
CA GLY A 59 -9.21 3.01 -5.13
C GLY A 59 -10.31 3.95 -4.62
N VAL A 60 -9.96 4.81 -3.67
CA VAL A 60 -10.88 5.80 -3.06
C VAL A 60 -10.35 7.23 -3.16
N VAL A 61 -9.28 7.40 -3.92
CA VAL A 61 -8.62 8.67 -4.19
C VAL A 61 -8.36 8.74 -5.68
N ASP A 62 -8.89 9.79 -6.30
CA ASP A 62 -8.74 10.06 -7.71
C ASP A 62 -7.39 10.75 -7.96
N HIS A 63 -6.59 10.17 -8.82
CA HIS A 63 -5.26 10.66 -9.20
C HIS A 63 -5.30 11.60 -10.42
N HIS A 64 -6.43 11.66 -11.14
CA HIS A 64 -6.61 12.51 -12.31
C HIS A 64 -6.86 13.98 -11.95
N THR A 65 -7.18 14.27 -10.68
CA THR A 65 -7.49 15.62 -10.21
C THR A 65 -6.55 16.05 -9.09
N LEU A 66 -6.29 17.37 -9.03
CA LEU A 66 -5.57 17.99 -7.91
C LEU A 66 -6.49 18.30 -6.73
N GLN A 67 -7.81 18.16 -6.89
CA GLN A 67 -8.77 18.39 -5.82
C GLN A 67 -8.60 17.30 -4.77
N VAL A 68 -8.35 17.69 -3.53
CA VAL A 68 -8.31 16.75 -2.41
C VAL A 68 -9.74 16.34 -2.08
N GLU A 69 -10.01 15.04 -2.09
CA GLU A 69 -11.29 14.48 -1.70
C GLU A 69 -11.62 14.89 -0.27
N ARG A 70 -12.89 15.13 0.02
CA ARG A 70 -13.34 15.30 1.41
C ARG A 70 -13.36 13.92 2.10
N PRO A 71 -13.07 13.86 3.40
CA PRO A 71 -13.16 12.60 4.16
C PRO A 71 -14.53 11.92 4.03
N GLU A 72 -15.61 12.70 3.94
CA GLU A 72 -16.96 12.17 3.76
C GLU A 72 -17.15 11.48 2.40
N GLU A 73 -16.56 12.03 1.33
CA GLU A 73 -16.62 11.44 -0.02
C GLU A 73 -15.87 10.10 -0.08
N VAL A 74 -14.71 10.03 0.59
CA VAL A 74 -13.98 8.78 0.78
C VAL A 74 -14.83 7.78 1.56
N ALA A 75 -15.42 8.18 2.69
CA ALA A 75 -16.26 7.31 3.50
C ALA A 75 -17.44 6.75 2.71
N ASP A 76 -18.12 7.59 1.90
CA ASP A 76 -19.20 7.15 1.02
C ASP A 76 -18.73 6.11 0.00
N MET A 77 -17.53 6.28 -0.56
CA MET A 77 -16.95 5.29 -1.47
C MET A 77 -16.66 3.96 -0.76
N ILE A 78 -16.11 4.00 0.45
CA ILE A 78 -15.86 2.81 1.27
C ILE A 78 -17.18 2.10 1.59
N ARG A 79 -18.23 2.83 1.98
CA ARG A 79 -19.57 2.26 2.23
C ARG A 79 -20.14 1.58 1.00
N ARG A 80 -19.91 2.12 -0.20
CA ARG A 80 -20.27 1.46 -1.47
C ARG A 80 -19.46 0.18 -1.67
N ALA A 81 -18.15 0.20 -1.43
CA ALA A 81 -17.29 -0.98 -1.56
C ALA A 81 -17.71 -2.11 -0.60
N LEU A 82 -18.10 -1.77 0.63
CA LEU A 82 -18.55 -2.73 1.64
C LEU A 82 -19.83 -3.49 1.28
N LYS A 83 -20.63 -3.00 0.31
CA LYS A 83 -21.77 -3.74 -0.25
C LYS A 83 -21.34 -4.96 -1.06
N HIS A 84 -20.09 -4.99 -1.51
CA HIS A 84 -19.57 -6.01 -2.43
C HIS A 84 -18.40 -6.80 -1.85
N ILE A 85 -17.59 -6.18 -0.99
CA ILE A 85 -16.39 -6.79 -0.39
C ILE A 85 -16.51 -6.67 1.13
N PRO A 86 -16.46 -7.79 1.88
CA PRO A 86 -16.54 -7.72 3.33
C PRO A 86 -15.30 -7.03 3.91
N ALA A 87 -15.46 -6.34 5.05
CA ALA A 87 -14.45 -5.44 5.61
C ALA A 87 -13.10 -6.11 5.86
N GLU A 88 -13.09 -7.38 6.28
CA GLU A 88 -11.88 -8.17 6.53
C GLU A 88 -11.07 -8.49 5.25
N ARG A 89 -11.63 -8.24 4.07
CA ARG A 89 -11.01 -8.46 2.76
C ARG A 89 -10.92 -7.19 1.91
N LEU A 90 -11.28 -6.03 2.45
CA LEU A 90 -11.23 -4.76 1.75
C LEU A 90 -9.93 -4.00 2.10
N ALA A 91 -9.07 -3.83 1.10
CA ALA A 91 -7.97 -2.88 1.16
C ALA A 91 -8.37 -1.58 0.44
N LEU A 92 -7.96 -0.45 1.00
CA LEU A 92 -8.21 0.87 0.43
C LEU A 92 -6.92 1.43 -0.15
N THR A 93 -7.00 1.99 -1.34
CA THR A 93 -5.85 2.52 -2.09
C THR A 93 -6.23 3.82 -2.78
N SER A 94 -5.28 4.45 -3.48
CA SER A 94 -5.61 5.36 -4.58
C SER A 94 -5.97 4.55 -5.84
N ASP A 95 -6.62 5.20 -6.81
CA ASP A 95 -6.96 4.59 -8.10
C ASP A 95 -5.71 4.20 -8.90
N CYS A 96 -4.68 5.06 -8.88
CA CYS A 96 -3.38 4.78 -9.46
C CYS A 96 -2.27 5.52 -8.68
N GLY A 97 -1.04 5.45 -9.19
CA GLY A 97 0.08 6.23 -8.67
C GLY A 97 -0.10 7.73 -8.94
N MET A 98 0.18 8.55 -7.94
CA MET A 98 -0.01 10.00 -7.96
C MET A 98 1.18 10.77 -8.57
N GLY A 99 1.82 10.21 -9.59
CA GLY A 99 3.11 10.70 -10.08
C GLY A 99 3.11 11.22 -11.52
N ARG A 100 2.08 10.93 -12.33
CA ARG A 100 2.10 11.18 -13.78
C ARG A 100 1.22 12.36 -14.20
N GLU A 101 0.43 12.91 -13.27
CA GLU A 101 -0.64 13.88 -13.53
C GLU A 101 -0.29 15.30 -13.03
N GLY A 102 1.00 15.60 -12.84
CA GLY A 102 1.44 16.89 -12.28
C GLY A 102 1.11 17.09 -10.80
N MET A 103 0.64 16.05 -10.12
CA MET A 103 0.36 16.04 -8.68
C MET A 103 1.63 16.30 -7.88
N THR A 104 1.64 17.40 -7.13
CA THR A 104 2.73 17.69 -6.20
C THR A 104 2.68 16.75 -4.99
N ARG A 105 3.82 16.57 -4.32
CA ARG A 105 3.89 15.82 -3.05
C ARG A 105 2.88 16.32 -2.01
N ARG A 106 2.57 17.63 -2.03
CA ARG A 106 1.60 18.25 -1.11
C ARG A 106 0.16 17.81 -1.41
N HIS A 107 -0.25 17.74 -2.67
CA HIS A 107 -1.57 17.22 -3.03
C HIS A 107 -1.69 15.75 -2.64
N ALA A 108 -0.70 14.94 -3.02
CA ALA A 108 -0.66 13.52 -2.65
C ALA A 108 -0.75 13.33 -1.13
N TYR A 109 -0.01 14.14 -0.36
CA TYR A 109 -0.04 14.13 1.10
C TYR A 109 -1.47 14.36 1.65
N TYR A 110 -2.12 15.44 1.24
CA TYR A 110 -3.45 15.77 1.74
C TYR A 110 -4.54 14.79 1.28
N LYS A 111 -4.41 14.21 0.09
CA LYS A 111 -5.26 13.10 -0.35
C LYS A 111 -5.12 11.87 0.55
N MET A 112 -3.89 11.52 0.94
CA MET A 112 -3.67 10.42 1.89
C MET A 112 -4.21 10.72 3.28
N VAL A 113 -4.10 11.96 3.77
CA VAL A 113 -4.73 12.39 5.02
C VAL A 113 -6.24 12.20 4.95
N SER A 114 -6.88 12.71 3.90
CA SER A 114 -8.32 12.55 3.68
C SER A 114 -8.74 11.09 3.64
N MET A 115 -7.97 10.23 2.96
CA MET A 115 -8.21 8.80 2.91
C MET A 115 -8.25 8.15 4.30
N VAL A 116 -7.28 8.47 5.17
CA VAL A 116 -7.24 7.93 6.54
C VAL A 116 -8.42 8.44 7.36
N LEU A 117 -8.74 9.74 7.27
CA LEU A 117 -9.85 10.34 8.01
C LEU A 117 -11.20 9.73 7.60
N GLY A 118 -11.46 9.61 6.29
CA GLY A 118 -12.68 8.97 5.79
C GLY A 118 -12.76 7.49 6.15
N THR A 119 -11.62 6.78 6.14
CA THR A 119 -11.55 5.39 6.62
C THR A 119 -11.92 5.28 8.10
N ASN A 120 -11.47 6.21 8.94
CA ASN A 120 -11.78 6.18 10.37
C ASN A 120 -13.27 6.43 10.66
N MET A 121 -13.94 7.26 9.86
CA MET A 121 -15.40 7.43 9.97
C MET A 121 -16.11 6.08 9.82
N VAL A 122 -15.77 5.31 8.79
CA VAL A 122 -16.36 3.99 8.55
C VAL A 122 -15.91 2.96 9.59
N ARG A 123 -14.66 3.00 10.04
CA ARG A 123 -14.20 2.11 11.13
C ARG A 123 -14.99 2.34 12.41
N LYS A 124 -15.24 3.60 12.77
CA LYS A 124 -16.07 3.96 13.92
C LYS A 124 -17.49 3.42 13.79
N GLU A 125 -18.10 3.54 12.60
CA GLU A 125 -19.43 2.96 12.31
C GLU A 125 -19.46 1.44 12.49
N LEU A 126 -18.36 0.75 12.13
CA LEU A 126 -18.22 -0.70 12.25
C LEU A 126 -17.74 -1.17 13.63
N GLY A 127 -17.50 -0.26 14.59
CA GLY A 127 -16.93 -0.59 15.90
C GLY A 127 -15.49 -1.11 15.84
N LEU A 128 -14.75 -0.76 14.78
CA LEU A 128 -13.35 -1.12 14.56
C LEU A 128 -12.41 -0.05 15.14
N PRO A 129 -11.19 -0.43 15.55
CA PRO A 129 -10.21 0.54 16.02
C PRO A 129 -9.83 1.53 14.91
N GLU A 130 -9.89 2.81 15.23
CA GLU A 130 -9.43 3.89 14.35
C GLU A 130 -7.90 3.88 14.23
N ALA A 131 -7.38 4.37 13.10
CA ALA A 131 -5.94 4.57 12.92
C ALA A 131 -5.56 6.02 13.20
N GLU A 132 -4.50 6.25 13.95
CA GLU A 132 -3.91 7.57 14.12
C GLU A 132 -3.43 8.12 12.77
N CYS A 133 -3.97 9.27 12.35
CA CYS A 133 -3.46 9.99 11.18
C CYS A 133 -2.33 10.92 11.63
N ARG A 134 -1.10 10.40 11.73
CA ARG A 134 0.08 11.20 12.13
C ARG A 134 0.32 12.42 11.24
N ALA A 135 -0.08 12.32 9.98
CA ALA A 135 0.00 13.41 9.02
C ALA A 135 -0.96 14.58 9.31
N ALA A 136 -2.01 14.34 10.10
CA ALA A 136 -2.94 15.37 10.56
C ALA A 136 -2.56 15.94 11.95
N ASP A 137 -1.54 15.40 12.61
CA ASP A 137 -1.12 15.85 13.93
C ASP A 137 -0.33 17.17 13.83
N HIS A 138 -0.85 18.20 14.49
CA HIS A 138 -0.26 19.54 14.53
C HIS A 138 1.16 19.56 15.10
N ARG A 139 1.55 18.59 15.93
CA ARG A 139 2.92 18.50 16.47
C ARG A 139 3.97 18.28 15.38
N TYR A 140 3.57 17.71 14.25
CA TYR A 140 4.44 17.52 13.09
C TYR A 140 4.19 18.57 12.00
N SER A 141 3.36 19.57 12.28
CA SER A 141 3.15 20.70 11.39
C SER A 141 4.44 21.51 11.29
N MET A 142 4.85 21.85 10.07
CA MET A 142 5.95 22.78 9.81
C MET A 142 5.50 24.24 9.93
N LEU A 143 4.22 24.50 10.23
CA LEU A 143 3.72 25.83 10.54
C LEU A 143 3.95 26.09 12.04
N PRO A 144 4.48 27.27 12.41
CA PRO A 144 4.58 27.64 13.82
C PRO A 144 3.18 27.64 14.45
N THR A 145 3.08 27.01 15.62
CA THR A 145 1.86 26.92 16.44
C THR A 145 1.95 27.87 17.61
#